data_AF-A0A554M9M6-F1
#
_entry.id   AF-A0A554M9M6-F1
#
_cell.length_a   1.000
_cell.length_b   1.000
_cell.length_c   1.000
_cell.angle_alpha   90.00
_cell.angle_beta   90.00
_cell.angle_gamma   90.00
#
_symmetry.space_group_name_H-M   'P 1'
#
loop_
_entity.id
_entity.type
_entity.pdbx_description
1 polymer ?
#
loop_
_entity_poly.entity_id
_entity_poly.type
_entity_poly.pdbx_seq_one_letter_code
_entity_poly.pdbx_strand_id
1 'polypeptide(L)'
;MKKTYWWRFVILIISGMIILLGLVYDKYICFSDSNECPFDNIRLIIIEPIVISSIFILIVSFLLFFISDKIFIKWLKFAAFWMGITALFVLLAPAYIGGWMSFGPTKESVSIWMGSLFVILSLIKITWDWKNERNGRN
;
A
#
# COMPACT_ATOMS: atom_id res chain seq x y z
N MET A 1 -7.56 -26.39 -16.38
CA MET A 1 -6.84 -25.15 -16.00
C MET A 1 -7.04 -24.92 -14.50
N LYS A 2 -6.02 -25.16 -13.67
CA LYS A 2 -6.11 -25.03 -12.21
C LYS A 2 -6.13 -23.54 -11.84
N LYS A 3 -7.20 -23.15 -11.14
CA LYS A 3 -7.60 -21.78 -10.80
C LYS A 3 -6.52 -21.04 -10.00
N THR A 4 -6.00 -19.96 -10.58
CA THR A 4 -5.08 -18.96 -9.99
C THR A 4 -5.73 -18.08 -8.90
N TYR A 5 -6.73 -18.59 -8.18
CA TYR A 5 -7.50 -17.86 -7.17
C TYR A 5 -6.74 -17.70 -5.84
N TRP A 6 -5.83 -18.62 -5.54
CA TRP A 6 -5.16 -18.67 -4.23
C TRP A 6 -4.30 -17.42 -3.95
N TRP A 7 -3.63 -16.90 -4.97
CA TRP A 7 -2.80 -15.70 -4.85
C TRP A 7 -3.59 -14.45 -4.47
N ARG A 8 -4.85 -14.34 -4.90
CA ARG A 8 -5.72 -13.21 -4.55
C ARG A 8 -6.08 -13.21 -3.08
N PHE A 9 -6.42 -14.39 -2.55
CA PHE A 9 -6.68 -14.59 -1.12
C PHE A 9 -5.45 -14.33 -0.26
N VAL A 10 -4.28 -14.79 -0.70
CA VAL A 10 -3.00 -14.54 -0.01
C VAL A 10 -2.74 -13.05 0.13
N ILE A 11 -2.89 -12.25 -0.93
CA ILE A 11 -2.67 -10.80 -0.87
C ILE A 11 -3.68 -10.12 0.06
N LEU A 12 -4.97 -10.51 0.00
CA LEU A 12 -6.02 -9.98 0.87
C LEU A 12 -5.76 -10.30 2.35
N ILE A 13 -5.34 -11.52 2.66
CA ILE A 13 -5.06 -11.95 4.03
C ILE A 13 -3.80 -11.25 4.55
N ILE A 14 -2.76 -11.14 3.74
CA ILE A 14 -1.52 -10.46 4.13
C ILE A 14 -1.77 -8.98 4.41
N SER A 15 -2.50 -8.29 3.53
CA SER A 15 -2.80 -6.87 3.76
C SER A 15 -3.68 -6.67 5.00
N GLY A 16 -4.71 -7.50 5.18
CA GLY A 16 -5.54 -7.48 6.39
C GLY A 16 -4.74 -7.76 7.67
N MET A 17 -3.83 -8.73 7.64
CA MET A 17 -2.94 -9.05 8.75
C MET A 17 -2.01 -7.89 9.12
N ILE A 18 -1.44 -7.21 8.15
CA ILE A 18 -0.56 -6.05 8.39
C ILE A 18 -1.35 -4.91 9.06
N ILE A 19 -2.57 -4.64 8.60
CA ILE A 19 -3.45 -3.62 9.21
C ILE A 19 -3.79 -4.01 10.66
N LEU A 20 -4.19 -5.26 10.88
CA LEU A 20 -4.49 -5.76 12.23
C LEU A 20 -3.31 -5.63 13.17
N LEU A 21 -2.10 -6.00 12.73
CA LEU A 21 -0.87 -5.83 13.51
C LEU A 21 -0.60 -4.35 13.83
N GLY A 22 -0.80 -3.45 12.86
CA GLY A 22 -0.68 -2.01 13.07
C GLY A 22 -1.66 -1.47 14.12
N LEU A 23 -2.94 -1.87 14.04
CA LEU A 23 -3.97 -1.47 14.99
C LEU A 23 -3.76 -2.06 16.38
N VAL A 24 -3.29 -3.31 16.45
CA VAL A 24 -2.95 -3.96 17.73
C VAL A 24 -1.74 -3.27 18.36
N TYR A 25 -0.72 -2.90 17.56
CA TYR A 25 0.43 -2.15 18.04
C TYR A 25 0.01 -0.80 18.62
N ASP A 26 -0.79 -0.04 17.89
CA ASP A 26 -1.28 1.28 18.32
C ASP A 26 -2.14 1.18 19.58
N LYS A 27 -3.01 0.17 19.68
CA LYS A 27 -3.95 0.03 20.82
C LYS A 27 -3.35 -0.61 22.08
N TYR A 28 -2.49 -1.62 21.93
CA TYR A 28 -1.99 -2.42 23.06
C TYR A 28 -0.57 -2.07 23.50
N ILE A 29 0.26 -1.54 22.60
CA ILE A 29 1.67 -1.23 22.88
C ILE A 29 1.88 0.27 23.11
N CYS A 30 1.13 1.12 22.39
CA CYS A 30 1.12 2.57 22.59
C CYS A 30 0.00 2.93 23.60
N PHE A 31 0.10 2.40 24.83
CA PHE A 31 -0.89 2.59 25.89
C PHE A 31 -0.70 3.96 26.59
N SER A 32 -1.69 4.84 26.44
CA SER A 32 -2.08 5.90 27.39
C SER A 32 -1.17 7.14 27.57
N ASP A 33 -1.75 8.31 27.27
CA ASP A 33 -1.54 9.65 27.85
C ASP A 33 -0.14 10.29 27.96
N SER A 34 0.94 9.56 27.72
CA SER A 34 2.28 10.13 27.57
C SER A 34 2.68 10.07 26.10
N ASN A 35 3.15 11.19 25.55
CA ASN A 35 3.63 11.35 24.16
C ASN A 35 4.86 10.48 23.81
N GLU A 36 5.16 9.44 24.58
CA GLU A 36 6.37 8.64 24.47
C GLU A 36 5.98 7.16 24.35
N CYS A 37 5.83 6.69 23.12
CA CYS A 37 5.66 5.26 22.85
C CYS A 37 7.03 4.58 22.73
N PRO A 38 7.20 3.37 23.31
CA PRO A 38 8.42 2.61 23.11
C PRO A 38 8.60 2.37 21.60
N PHE A 39 9.79 2.68 21.10
CA PHE A 39 10.14 2.59 19.67
C PHE A 39 9.39 3.55 18.73
N ASP A 40 9.10 4.78 19.18
CA ASP A 40 8.45 5.80 18.34
C ASP A 40 9.17 6.05 17.00
N ASN A 41 10.51 6.03 17.01
CA ASN A 41 11.31 6.08 15.78
C ASN A 41 10.99 4.93 14.80
N ILE A 42 10.79 3.70 15.29
CA ILE A 42 10.47 2.54 14.43
C ILE A 42 9.03 2.65 13.91
N ARG A 43 8.11 3.15 14.76
CA ARG A 43 6.71 3.37 14.39
C ARG A 43 6.59 4.34 13.22
N LEU A 44 7.21 5.52 13.33
CA LEU A 44 7.18 6.57 12.31
C LEU A 44 7.94 6.19 11.03
N ILE A 45 9.04 5.44 11.14
CA ILE A 45 9.88 5.09 9.99
C ILE A 45 9.32 3.89 9.21
N ILE A 46 8.74 2.91 9.90
CA ILE A 46 8.44 1.59 9.32
C ILE A 46 6.95 1.25 9.43
N ILE A 47 6.38 1.30 10.63
CA ILE A 47 5.04 0.73 10.87
C ILE A 47 3.97 1.56 10.16
N GLU A 48 3.96 2.87 10.36
CA GLU A 48 2.97 3.78 9.80
C GLU A 48 2.91 3.77 8.26
N PRO A 49 4.03 3.96 7.52
CA PRO A 49 3.98 3.92 6.06
C PRO A 49 3.60 2.54 5.51
N ILE A 50 3.95 1.44 6.21
CA ILE A 50 3.56 0.08 5.81
C ILE A 50 2.06 -0.13 6.03
N VAL A 51 1.52 0.29 7.16
CA VAL A 51 0.08 0.18 7.47
C VAL A 51 -0.72 1.00 6.45
N ILE A 52 -0.34 2.25 6.19
CA ILE A 52 -0.98 3.11 5.19
C ILE A 52 -0.94 2.45 3.81
N SER A 53 0.23 1.97 3.37
CA SER A 53 0.37 1.28 2.07
C SER A 53 -0.49 0.02 1.98
N SER A 54 -0.62 -0.73 3.07
CA SER A 54 -1.40 -1.96 3.12
C SER A 54 -2.91 -1.72 2.97
N ILE A 55 -3.43 -0.59 3.47
CA ILE A 55 -4.84 -0.18 3.29
C ILE A 55 -5.14 0.03 1.80
N PHE A 56 -4.28 0.76 1.10
CA PHE A 56 -4.45 0.98 -0.35
C PHE A 56 -4.38 -0.32 -1.14
N ILE A 57 -3.45 -1.23 -0.78
CA ILE A 57 -3.36 -2.56 -1.39
C ILE A 57 -4.62 -3.37 -1.13
N LEU A 58 -5.19 -3.32 0.07
CA LEU A 58 -6.42 -4.04 0.42
C LEU A 58 -7.59 -3.57 -0.46
N ILE A 59 -7.77 -2.26 -0.61
CA ILE A 59 -8.83 -1.68 -1.46
C ILE A 59 -8.70 -2.17 -2.90
N VAL A 60 -7.51 -2.09 -3.48
CA VAL A 60 -7.28 -2.50 -4.88
C VAL A 60 -7.41 -4.02 -5.02
N SER A 61 -6.94 -4.79 -4.03
CA SER A 61 -7.05 -6.26 -4.03
C SER A 61 -8.49 -6.74 -3.99
N PHE A 62 -9.36 -6.05 -3.26
CA PHE A 62 -10.79 -6.33 -3.24
C PHE A 62 -11.41 -6.19 -4.65
N LEU A 63 -11.07 -5.13 -5.38
CA LEU A 63 -11.57 -4.91 -6.74
C LEU A 63 -11.02 -5.96 -7.73
N LEU A 64 -9.75 -6.32 -7.60
CA LEU A 64 -9.10 -7.34 -8.42
C LEU A 64 -9.69 -8.74 -8.26
N PHE A 65 -10.40 -9.00 -7.16
CA PHE A 65 -11.07 -10.27 -6.96
C PHE A 65 -12.07 -10.58 -8.09
N PHE A 66 -12.71 -9.56 -8.67
CA PHE A 66 -13.74 -9.70 -9.70
C PHE A 66 -13.19 -9.72 -11.15
N ILE A 67 -11.88 -9.60 -11.33
CA ILE A 67 -11.24 -9.38 -12.64
C ILE A 67 -10.63 -10.68 -13.21
N SER A 68 -10.39 -10.72 -14.53
CA SER A 68 -9.77 -11.87 -15.21
C SER A 68 -8.31 -12.09 -14.77
N ASP A 69 -7.85 -13.36 -14.75
CA ASP A 69 -6.49 -13.72 -14.31
C ASP A 69 -5.39 -13.04 -15.13
N LYS A 70 -5.64 -12.77 -16.41
CA LYS A 70 -4.71 -12.09 -17.32
C LYS A 70 -4.44 -10.66 -16.87
N ILE A 71 -5.50 -9.92 -16.53
CA ILE A 71 -5.40 -8.55 -16.04
C ILE A 71 -4.76 -8.53 -14.65
N PHE A 72 -5.11 -9.49 -13.78
CA PHE A 72 -4.50 -9.62 -12.46
C PHE A 72 -2.97 -9.77 -12.52
N ILE A 73 -2.45 -10.65 -13.38
CA ILE A 73 -0.99 -10.85 -13.51
C ILE A 73 -0.29 -9.58 -14.04
N LYS A 74 -0.89 -8.89 -15.00
CA LYS A 74 -0.36 -7.62 -15.52
C LYS A 74 -0.37 -6.51 -14.46
N TRP A 75 -1.40 -6.47 -13.63
CA TRP A 75 -1.49 -5.56 -12.50
C TRP A 75 -0.46 -5.92 -11.43
N LEU A 76 -0.27 -7.20 -11.10
CA LEU A 76 0.69 -7.67 -10.08
C LEU A 76 2.11 -7.20 -10.40
N LYS A 77 2.53 -7.29 -11.67
CA LYS A 77 3.85 -6.77 -12.11
C LYS A 77 3.98 -5.27 -11.91
N PHE A 78 2.90 -4.53 -12.17
CA PHE A 78 2.88 -3.09 -11.91
C PHE A 78 2.90 -2.77 -10.42
N ALA A 79 2.14 -3.50 -9.61
CA ALA A 79 2.16 -3.34 -8.17
C ALA A 79 3.55 -3.61 -7.59
N ALA A 80 4.23 -4.67 -8.00
CA ALA A 80 5.59 -4.96 -7.57
C ALA A 80 6.57 -3.83 -7.93
N PHE A 81 6.48 -3.30 -9.14
CA PHE A 81 7.31 -2.17 -9.58
C PHE A 81 7.00 -0.87 -8.80
N TRP A 82 5.71 -0.56 -8.61
CA TRP A 82 5.27 0.62 -7.87
C TRP A 82 5.65 0.57 -6.40
N MET A 83 5.59 -0.61 -5.78
CA MET A 83 6.04 -0.82 -4.40
C MET A 83 7.54 -0.55 -4.26
N GLY A 84 8.35 -0.95 -5.25
CA GLY A 84 9.78 -0.61 -5.28
C GLY A 84 10.03 0.89 -5.35
N ILE A 85 9.29 1.61 -6.20
CA ILE A 85 9.37 3.08 -6.29
C ILE A 85 8.92 3.71 -4.96
N THR A 86 7.78 3.27 -4.42
CA THR A 86 7.24 3.79 -3.15
C THR A 86 8.22 3.62 -2.01
N ALA A 87 8.84 2.44 -1.88
CA ALA A 87 9.86 2.20 -0.87
C ALA A 87 11.04 3.17 -1.01
N LEU A 88 11.52 3.41 -2.23
CA LEU A 88 12.62 4.34 -2.49
C LEU A 88 12.28 5.78 -2.09
N PHE A 89 11.09 6.27 -2.45
CA PHE A 89 10.63 7.61 -2.07
C PHE A 89 10.41 7.76 -0.56
N VAL A 90 9.82 6.75 0.09
CA VAL A 90 9.62 6.76 1.54
C VAL A 90 10.95 6.71 2.28
N LEU A 91 11.95 5.97 1.78
CA LEU A 91 13.29 5.93 2.37
C LEU A 91 13.99 7.29 2.31
N LEU A 92 13.86 8.01 1.18
CA LEU A 92 14.45 9.34 0.98
C LEU A 92 13.75 10.46 1.78
N ALA A 93 12.50 10.25 2.19
CA ALA A 93 11.75 11.25 2.94
C ALA A 93 12.23 11.36 4.41
N PRO A 94 12.29 12.57 4.97
CA PRO A 94 12.64 12.78 6.38
C PRO A 94 11.55 12.24 7.33
N ALA A 95 11.97 11.67 8.46
CA ALA A 95 11.07 11.13 9.49
C ALA A 95 10.44 12.22 10.37
N TYR A 96 11.11 13.35 10.55
CA TYR A 96 10.67 14.48 11.36
C TYR A 96 11.07 15.80 10.69
N ILE A 97 10.18 16.79 10.78
CA ILE A 97 10.47 18.16 10.35
C ILE A 97 10.95 18.92 11.59
N GLY A 98 12.27 19.11 11.73
CA GLY A 98 12.87 19.89 12.82
C GLY A 98 14.21 20.49 12.43
N GLY A 99 14.39 21.81 12.65
CA GLY A 99 15.60 22.58 12.32
C GLY A 99 15.39 23.64 11.22
N TRP A 100 16.45 24.41 10.91
CA TRP A 100 16.47 25.57 9.98
C TRP A 100 15.79 25.27 8.62
N MET A 101 15.87 24.03 8.13
CA MET A 101 15.25 23.60 6.87
C MET A 101 13.92 22.86 7.13
N SER A 102 12.95 23.54 7.73
CA SER A 102 11.62 23.00 8.05
C SER A 102 10.68 22.92 6.84
N PHE A 103 11.20 22.51 5.67
CA PHE A 103 10.43 22.40 4.42
C PHE A 103 10.73 21.06 3.76
N GLY A 104 9.75 20.15 3.77
CA GLY A 104 9.83 18.87 3.09
C GLY A 104 8.68 17.93 3.47
N PRO A 105 8.21 17.07 2.56
CA PRO A 105 7.17 16.10 2.88
C PRO A 105 7.70 15.02 3.82
N THR A 106 6.96 14.70 4.88
CA THR A 106 7.29 13.61 5.83
C THR A 106 7.15 12.25 5.17
N LYS A 107 7.81 11.21 5.73
CA LYS A 107 7.61 9.80 5.32
C LYS A 107 6.13 9.41 5.24
N GLU A 108 5.34 9.83 6.22
CA GLU A 108 3.89 9.63 6.26
C GLU A 108 3.22 10.29 5.04
N SER A 109 3.46 11.58 4.82
CA SER A 109 2.88 12.31 3.68
C SER A 109 3.27 11.69 2.34
N VAL A 110 4.54 11.30 2.15
CA VAL A 110 5.00 10.62 0.95
C VAL A 110 4.29 9.27 0.78
N SER A 111 4.11 8.50 1.86
CA SER A 111 3.39 7.22 1.80
C SER A 111 1.92 7.39 1.40
N ILE A 112 1.25 8.44 1.90
CA ILE A 112 -0.14 8.76 1.56
C ILE A 112 -0.25 9.14 0.08
N TRP A 113 0.64 10.01 -0.41
CA TRP A 113 0.65 10.42 -1.82
C TRP A 113 0.95 9.25 -2.75
N MET A 114 1.97 8.45 -2.44
CA MET A 114 2.33 7.27 -3.24
C MET A 114 1.25 6.20 -3.22
N GLY A 115 0.58 5.99 -2.09
CA GLY A 115 -0.55 5.08 -1.95
C GLY A 115 -1.80 5.56 -2.68
N SER A 116 -2.11 6.85 -2.61
CA SER A 116 -3.24 7.44 -3.35
C SER A 116 -3.03 7.33 -4.87
N LEU A 117 -1.83 7.67 -5.34
CA LEU A 117 -1.45 7.50 -6.74
C LEU A 117 -1.48 6.02 -7.16
N PHE A 118 -1.06 5.11 -6.28
CA PHE A 118 -1.14 3.68 -6.53
C PHE A 118 -2.57 3.23 -6.83
N VAL A 119 -3.55 3.67 -6.04
CA VAL A 119 -4.96 3.33 -6.27
C VAL A 119 -5.46 3.90 -7.59
N ILE A 120 -5.22 5.19 -7.85
CA ILE A 120 -5.68 5.86 -9.07
C ILE A 120 -5.10 5.17 -10.31
N LEU A 121 -3.79 4.96 -10.35
CA LEU A 121 -3.11 4.32 -11.47
C LEU A 121 -3.52 2.85 -11.62
N SER A 122 -3.73 2.14 -10.51
CA SER A 122 -4.25 0.77 -10.54
C SER A 122 -5.62 0.71 -11.19
N LEU A 123 -6.54 1.60 -10.82
CA LEU A 123 -7.89 1.67 -11.41
C LEU A 123 -7.84 2.00 -12.90
N ILE A 124 -7.03 2.98 -13.30
CA ILE A 124 -6.85 3.35 -14.71
C ILE A 124 -6.34 2.14 -15.51
N LYS A 125 -5.29 1.48 -15.01
CA LYS A 125 -4.71 0.32 -15.67
C LYS A 125 -5.69 -0.83 -15.80
N ILE A 126 -6.41 -1.15 -14.73
CA ILE A 126 -7.46 -2.17 -14.71
C ILE A 126 -8.55 -1.87 -15.74
N THR A 127 -9.03 -0.62 -15.77
CA THR A 127 -10.10 -0.19 -16.69
C THR A 127 -9.64 -0.24 -18.14
N TRP A 128 -8.40 0.19 -18.42
CA TRP A 128 -7.80 0.13 -19.74
C TRP A 128 -7.64 -1.31 -20.22
N ASP A 129 -7.04 -2.18 -19.40
CA ASP A 129 -6.83 -3.58 -19.73
C ASP A 129 -8.17 -4.31 -19.95
N TRP A 130 -9.19 -4.00 -19.14
CA TRP A 130 -10.54 -4.54 -19.32
C TRP A 130 -11.19 -4.10 -20.64
N LYS A 131 -11.09 -2.82 -20.99
CA LYS A 131 -11.60 -2.30 -22.27
C LYS A 131 -10.88 -2.95 -23.45
N ASN A 132 -9.56 -3.13 -23.36
CA ASN A 132 -8.77 -3.74 -24.42
C ASN A 132 -9.09 -5.23 -24.61
N GLU A 133 -9.30 -5.98 -23.51
CA GLU A 133 -9.79 -7.37 -23.59
C GLU A 133 -11.19 -7.49 -24.21
N ARG A 134 -12.05 -6.49 -24.00
CA ARG A 134 -13.39 -6.43 -24.60
C ARG A 134 -13.33 -6.11 -26.10
N ASN A 135 -12.51 -5.14 -26.51
CA ASN A 135 -12.39 -4.74 -27.92
C ASN A 135 -11.64 -5.77 -28.77
N GLY A 136 -10.67 -6.50 -28.22
CA GLY A 136 -9.92 -7.54 -28.95
C GLY A 136 -10.65 -8.90 -29.09
N ARG A 137 -11.91 -8.99 -28.68
CA ARG A 137 -12.79 -10.16 -28.85
C ARG A 137 -13.88 -9.97 -29.91
N ASN A 138 -13.96 -8.79 -30.53
CA ASN A 138 -14.75 -8.54 -31.74
C ASN A 138 -13.84 -8.60 -32.97
#